data_AF-A0A918GYR6-F1
#
_entry.id   AF-A0A918GYR6-F1
#
_cell.length_a   1.000
_cell.length_b   1.000
_cell.length_c   1.000
_cell.angle_alpha   90.00
_cell.angle_beta   90.00
_cell.angle_gamma   90.00
#
_symmetry.space_group_name_H-M   'P 1'
#
loop_
_entity.id
_entity.type
_entity.pdbx_description
1 polymer ?
#
loop_
_entity_poly.entity_id
_entity_poly.type
_entity_poly.pdbx_seq_one_letter_code
_entity_poly.pdbx_strand_id
1 'polypeptide(L)'
;MPRVRVITLGGTISARGGDATRMSGTEVLAGLGVTDTPDLHVELHDFRRLPSSSLTLEDLAALAHDVRESVAAGYGVTAAFAHLTGAGPA
;
A
#
# COMPACT_ATOMS: atom_id res chain seq x y z
N MET A 1 8.89 -18.50 -8.99
CA MET A 1 7.98 -17.42 -9.42
C MET A 1 8.14 -16.26 -8.45
N PRO A 2 8.57 -15.06 -8.86
CA PRO A 2 8.73 -13.91 -7.98
C PRO A 2 7.39 -13.54 -7.33
N ARG A 3 7.42 -13.32 -6.01
CA ARG A 3 6.26 -12.96 -5.20
C ARG A 3 6.49 -11.58 -4.62
N VAL A 4 5.53 -10.67 -4.81
CA VAL A 4 5.59 -9.32 -4.27
C VAL A 4 4.42 -9.12 -3.32
N ARG A 5 4.69 -8.62 -2.12
CA ARG A 5 3.65 -8.15 -1.19
C ARG A 5 3.65 -6.64 -1.15
N VAL A 6 2.50 -6.05 -1.48
CA VAL A 6 2.27 -4.62 -1.39
C VAL A 6 1.53 -4.35 -0.09
N ILE A 7 2.22 -3.74 0.87
CA ILE A 7 1.66 -3.39 2.18
C ILE A 7 1.10 -1.97 2.11
N THR A 8 -0.17 -1.80 2.47
CA THR A 8 -0.82 -0.47 2.52
C THR A 8 -1.08 -0.07 3.98
N LEU A 9 -0.71 1.17 4.35
CA LEU A 9 -1.00 1.74 5.68
C LEU A 9 -2.20 2.70 5.69
N GLY A 10 -2.90 2.77 4.56
CA GLY A 10 -3.97 3.73 4.34
C GLY A 10 -3.47 5.09 3.83
N GLY A 11 -4.44 5.84 3.31
CA GLY A 11 -4.23 7.09 2.59
C GLY A 11 -4.35 6.94 1.07
N THR A 12 -4.47 8.08 0.38
CA THR A 12 -4.83 8.28 -1.03
C THR A 12 -3.78 7.90 -2.08
N ILE A 13 -3.11 6.74 -1.98
CA ILE A 13 -2.46 6.15 -3.19
C ILE A 13 -3.51 5.85 -4.28
N SER A 14 -4.74 5.80 -3.82
CA SER A 14 -5.95 5.49 -4.53
C SER A 14 -6.80 6.70 -4.92
N ALA A 15 -6.33 7.94 -4.73
CA ALA A 15 -7.07 9.09 -5.26
C ALA A 15 -6.85 9.18 -6.78
N ARG A 16 -7.91 8.90 -7.56
CA ARG A 16 -7.97 9.36 -8.94
C ARG A 16 -7.95 10.88 -8.90
N GLY A 17 -7.02 11.50 -9.63
CA GLY A 17 -6.72 12.94 -9.60
C GLY A 17 -7.87 13.83 -9.12
N GLY A 18 -7.69 14.42 -7.92
CA GLY A 18 -8.59 15.44 -7.36
C GLY A 18 -9.97 14.97 -6.89
N ASP A 19 -10.38 13.74 -7.17
CA ASP A 19 -11.69 13.23 -6.77
C ASP A 19 -11.59 12.38 -5.50
N ALA A 20 -12.55 12.57 -4.58
CA ALA A 20 -12.59 11.92 -3.27
C ALA A 20 -12.84 10.40 -3.35
N THR A 21 -12.96 9.86 -4.55
CA THR A 21 -13.21 8.46 -4.83
C THR A 21 -11.92 7.64 -4.67
N ARG A 22 -11.79 7.02 -3.49
CA ARG A 22 -10.66 6.17 -3.11
C ARG A 22 -10.73 4.82 -3.81
N MET A 23 -9.81 4.58 -4.73
CA MET A 23 -9.48 3.23 -5.20
C MET A 23 -9.06 2.30 -4.04
N SER A 24 -9.28 1.01 -4.20
CA SER A 24 -8.70 -0.07 -3.41
C SER A 24 -7.28 -0.36 -3.90
N GLY A 25 -6.43 -0.99 -3.07
CA GLY A 25 -5.10 -1.37 -3.53
C GLY A 25 -5.13 -2.33 -4.72
N THR A 26 -6.20 -3.12 -4.88
CA THR A 26 -6.45 -3.97 -6.05
C THR A 26 -6.70 -3.14 -7.32
N GLU A 27 -7.41 -2.03 -7.21
CA GLU A 27 -7.63 -1.11 -8.34
C GLU A 27 -6.34 -0.36 -8.72
N VAL A 28 -5.46 -0.05 -7.75
CA VAL A 28 -4.13 0.52 -8.03
C VAL A 28 -3.27 -0.50 -8.78
N LEU A 29 -3.26 -1.76 -8.33
CA LEU A 29 -2.52 -2.84 -8.99
C LEU A 29 -3.05 -3.10 -10.40
N ALA A 30 -4.36 -3.10 -10.59
CA ALA A 30 -4.98 -3.21 -11.91
C ALA A 30 -4.62 -2.02 -12.82
N GLY A 31 -4.59 -0.80 -12.29
CA GLY A 31 -4.21 0.41 -13.04
C GLY A 31 -2.74 0.46 -13.48
N LEU A 32 -1.86 -0.27 -12.79
CA LEU A 32 -0.43 -0.39 -13.13
C LEU A 32 -0.14 -1.50 -14.16
N GLY A 33 -1.15 -2.31 -14.55
CA GLY A 33 -0.96 -3.41 -15.49
C GLY A 33 -0.10 -4.56 -14.96
N VAL A 34 0.21 -4.58 -13.66
CA VAL A 34 1.08 -5.59 -13.04
C VAL A 34 0.36 -6.93 -12.83
N THR A 35 -0.96 -6.94 -12.81
CA THR A 35 -1.79 -8.15 -12.74
C THR A 35 -1.71 -9.03 -13.99
N ASP A 36 -1.33 -8.45 -15.13
CA ASP A 36 -1.23 -9.15 -16.41
C ASP A 36 0.20 -9.60 -16.73
N THR A 37 1.14 -9.41 -15.79
CA THR A 37 2.54 -9.84 -15.98
C THR A 37 2.63 -11.35 -15.73
N PRO A 38 2.81 -12.19 -16.78
CA PRO A 38 3.00 -13.61 -16.58
C PRO A 38 4.25 -13.82 -15.70
N ASP A 39 4.15 -14.76 -14.76
CA ASP A 39 5.19 -15.12 -13.78
C ASP A 39 5.38 -14.17 -12.59
N LEU A 40 4.58 -13.11 -12.43
CA LEU A 40 4.61 -12.25 -11.23
C LEU A 40 3.36 -12.48 -10.36
N HIS A 41 3.56 -12.87 -9.11
CA HIS A 41 2.47 -13.00 -8.14
C HIS A 41 2.47 -11.81 -7.18
N VAL A 42 1.47 -10.94 -7.29
CA VAL A 42 1.33 -9.76 -6.41
C VAL A 42 0.20 -9.97 -5.41
N GLU A 43 0.51 -9.84 -4.13
CA GLU A 43 -0.45 -9.88 -3.03
C GLU A 43 -0.57 -8.50 -2.40
N LEU A 44 -1.81 -8.02 -2.26
CA LEU A 44 -2.10 -6.83 -1.48
C LEU A 44 -2.31 -7.21 -0.02
N HIS A 45 -1.64 -6.52 0.89
CA HIS A 45 -1.84 -6.64 2.32
C HIS A 45 -2.22 -5.27 2.91
N ASP A 46 -3.50 -5.12 3.25
CA ASP A 46 -3.98 -3.93 3.96
C ASP A 46 -3.60 -4.06 5.44
N PHE A 47 -2.49 -3.42 5.84
CA PHE A 47 -1.94 -3.53 7.18
C PHE A 47 -2.74 -2.69 8.18
N ARG A 48 -2.91 -1.39 7.90
CA ARG A 48 -3.73 -0.46 8.70
C ARG A 48 -4.38 0.57 7.79
N ARG A 49 -5.40 1.26 8.30
CA ARG A 49 -6.00 2.42 7.64
C ARG A 49 -5.85 3.65 8.53
N LEU A 50 -4.67 4.26 8.48
CA LEU A 50 -4.35 5.47 9.22
C LEU A 50 -3.83 6.57 8.28
N PRO A 51 -4.11 7.85 8.56
CA PRO A 51 -3.34 8.93 7.96
C PRO A 51 -1.85 8.77 8.27
N SER A 52 -0.96 9.06 7.32
CA SER A 52 0.48 9.05 7.61
C SER A 52 0.87 10.02 8.73
N SER A 53 0.09 11.09 8.94
CA SER A 53 0.26 12.04 10.05
C SER A 53 -0.09 11.47 11.43
N SER A 54 -0.81 10.34 11.47
CA SER A 54 -1.23 9.67 12.70
C SER A 54 -0.39 8.43 13.01
N LEU A 55 0.65 8.14 12.20
CA LEU A 55 1.55 7.02 12.44
C LEU A 55 2.37 7.26 13.71
N THR A 56 2.34 6.28 14.59
CA THR A 56 3.20 6.24 15.78
C THR A 56 4.46 5.41 15.52
N LEU A 57 5.46 5.53 16.41
CA LEU A 57 6.63 4.65 16.37
C LEU A 57 6.26 3.18 16.59
N GLU A 58 5.19 2.91 17.34
CA GLU A 58 4.67 1.55 17.56
C GLU A 58 4.09 0.97 16.26
N ASP A 59 3.35 1.79 15.49
CA ASP A 59 2.86 1.38 14.17
C ASP A 59 4.00 1.05 13.21
N LEU A 60 5.09 1.82 13.24
CA LEU A 60 6.28 1.56 12.44
C LEU A 60 7.01 0.29 12.88
N ALA A 61 7.09 0.02 14.19
CA ALA A 61 7.68 -1.21 14.71
C ALA A 61 6.85 -2.44 14.29
N ALA A 62 5.52 -2.34 14.35
CA ALA A 62 4.62 -3.39 13.89
C ALA A 62 4.71 -3.60 12.36
N LEU A 63 4.80 -2.53 11.57
CA LEU A 63 5.01 -2.61 10.13
C LEU A 63 6.35 -3.29 9.81
N ALA A 64 7.42 -2.92 10.51
CA ALA A 64 8.73 -3.53 10.32
C ALA A 64 8.72 -5.02 10.67
N HIS A 65 7.90 -5.45 11.62
CA HIS A 65 7.70 -6.86 11.92
C HIS A 65 7.01 -7.59 10.77
N ASP A 66 5.89 -7.05 10.26
CA ASP A 66 5.15 -7.63 9.13
C ASP A 66 5.99 -7.73 7.84
N VAL A 67 6.81 -6.71 7.56
CA VAL A 67 7.78 -6.71 6.45
C VAL A 67 8.78 -7.86 6.62
N ARG A 68 9.33 -8.04 7.84
CA ARG A 68 10.30 -9.13 8.10
C ARG A 68 9.66 -10.51 7.94
N GLU A 69 8.44 -10.70 8.42
CA GLU A 69 7.70 -11.96 8.23
C GLU A 69 7.44 -12.24 6.75
N SER A 70 7.07 -11.21 5.99
CA SER A 70 6.85 -11.30 4.54
C SER A 70 8.13 -11.64 3.78
N VAL A 71 9.26 -11.02 4.13
CA VAL A 71 10.57 -11.37 3.55
C VAL A 71 10.97 -12.80 3.92
N ALA A 72 10.76 -13.22 5.17
CA ALA A 72 11.04 -14.59 5.62
C ALA A 72 10.18 -15.63 4.89
N ALA A 73 8.96 -15.26 4.50
CA ALA A 73 8.07 -16.09 3.67
C ALA A 73 8.44 -16.06 2.16
N GLY A 74 9.50 -15.35 1.77
CA GLY A 74 10.04 -15.33 0.41
C GLY A 74 9.46 -14.27 -0.51
N TYR A 75 8.86 -13.20 0.03
CA TYR A 75 8.33 -12.09 -0.77
C TYR A 75 9.34 -10.96 -0.92
N GLY A 76 9.34 -10.32 -2.09
CA GLY A 76 9.77 -8.92 -2.21
C GLY A 76 8.68 -8.01 -1.64
N VAL A 77 9.04 -6.98 -0.87
CA VAL A 77 8.06 -6.16 -0.15
C VAL A 77 8.17 -4.71 -0.56
N THR A 78 7.03 -4.07 -0.82
CA THR A 78 6.92 -2.62 -0.96
C THR A 78 5.83 -2.11 -0.01
N ALA A 79 6.12 -1.00 0.67
CA ALA A 79 5.19 -0.37 1.59
C ALA A 79 4.82 1.01 1.06
N ALA A 80 3.53 1.29 0.96
CA ALA A 80 3.03 2.54 0.43
C ALA A 80 2.36 3.36 1.54
N PHE A 81 2.83 4.60 1.68
CA PHE A 81 2.36 5.59 2.65
C PHE A 81 1.71 6.73 1.88
N ALA A 82 0.52 7.17 2.26
CA ALA A 82 -0.08 8.34 1.63
C ALA A 82 -0.11 9.54 2.58
N HIS A 83 0.44 10.65 2.10
CA HIS A 83 0.36 11.95 2.75
C HIS A 83 -1.01 12.60 2.43
N LEU A 84 -1.79 12.92 3.46
CA LEU A 84 -2.99 13.77 3.28
C LEU A 84 -2.51 15.21 3.03
N THR A 85 -2.30 15.60 1.77
CA THR A 85 -2.30 17.03 1.46
C THR A 85 -3.74 17.51 1.61
N GLY A 86 -4.00 18.36 2.61
CA GLY A 86 -5.33 18.93 2.84
C GLY A 86 -5.92 19.50 1.55
N ALA A 87 -7.22 19.27 1.34
CA ALA A 87 -7.97 19.96 0.31
C ALA A 87 -7.76 21.47 0.48
N GLY A 88 -7.17 22.12 -0.52
CA GLY A 88 -7.18 23.57 -0.61
C GLY A 88 -8.63 24.06 -0.69
N PRO A 89 -8.95 25.27 -0.18
CA PRO A 89 -10.31 25.77 -0.16
C PRO A 89 -10.88 25.88 -1.59
N ALA A 90 -12.20 25.64 -1.66
CA ALA A 90 -13.04 25.53 -2.85
C ALA A 90 -12.96 26.70 -3.83
#